data_AF-A0A820T784-F1
#
_entry.id   AF-A0A820T784-F1
#
_cell.length_a   1.000
_cell.length_b   1.000
_cell.length_c   1.000
_cell.angle_alpha   90.00
_cell.angle_beta   90.00
_cell.angle_gamma   90.00
#
_symmetry.space_group_name_H-M   'P 1'
#
loop_
_entity.id
_entity.type
_entity.pdbx_description
1 polymer ?
#
loop_
_entity_poly.entity_id
_entity_poly.type
_entity_poly.pdbx_seq_one_letter_code
_entity_poly.pdbx_strand_id
1 'polypeptide(L)'
;MGITETLITLSDPETAIVKNIYKINKSTITPSIFGKKILNFSKKVDIMIENSADYFNVIKREINDRLAGTLSRKRAALVFFEIEKKLKEFYESKTFEPMKESVAYLTEEASLVEKEILIQGATRSGQITLFTKNFGRGTDFLS
;
A
#
# COMPACT_ATOMS: atom_id res chain seq x y z
N MET A 1 -21.88 -10.93 12.95
CA MET A 1 -20.58 -10.76 13.64
C MET A 1 -19.59 -10.22 12.63
N GLY A 2 -18.71 -9.29 13.00
CA GLY A 2 -17.74 -8.67 12.09
C GLY A 2 -16.35 -8.66 12.70
N ILE A 3 -15.33 -8.73 11.85
CA ILE A 3 -13.92 -8.69 12.23
C ILE A 3 -13.30 -7.50 11.51
N THR A 4 -12.53 -6.69 12.23
CA THR A 4 -11.77 -5.59 11.64
C THR A 4 -10.58 -5.27 12.54
N GLU A 5 -9.47 -4.88 11.92
CA GLU A 5 -8.25 -4.51 12.62
C GLU A 5 -8.23 -3.04 13.06
N THR A 6 -9.11 -2.20 12.48
CA THR A 6 -9.09 -0.74 12.66
C THR A 6 -10.28 -0.22 13.46
N LEU A 7 -10.97 -1.07 14.22
CA LEU A 7 -12.13 -0.63 15.02
C LEU A 7 -11.77 0.50 16.00
N ILE A 8 -10.56 0.44 16.54
CA ILE A 8 -10.05 1.39 17.54
C ILE A 8 -9.72 2.78 16.96
N THR A 9 -9.69 2.93 15.63
CA THR A 9 -9.35 4.19 14.96
C THR A 9 -10.59 4.96 14.48
N LEU A 10 -11.80 4.46 14.77
CA LEU A 10 -13.03 5.14 14.40
C LEU A 10 -13.20 6.44 15.17
N SER A 11 -13.72 7.46 14.50
CA SER A 11 -14.16 8.71 15.12
C SER A 11 -15.44 8.51 15.95
N ASP A 12 -15.77 9.48 16.80
CA ASP A 12 -16.99 9.43 17.63
C ASP A 12 -18.28 9.27 16.79
N PRO A 13 -18.47 9.97 15.65
CA PRO A 13 -19.64 9.76 14.79
C PRO A 13 -19.70 8.34 14.21
N GLU A 14 -18.58 7.80 13.73
CA GLU A 14 -18.52 6.44 13.18
C GLU A 14 -18.82 5.39 14.26
N THR A 15 -18.29 5.60 15.47
CA THR A 15 -18.56 4.74 16.63
C THR A 15 -20.03 4.81 17.03
N ALA A 16 -20.64 5.99 17.00
CA ALA A 16 -22.06 6.17 17.27
C ALA A 16 -22.93 5.43 16.24
N ILE A 17 -22.55 5.44 14.96
CA ILE A 17 -23.25 4.68 13.91
C ILE A 17 -23.18 3.18 14.22
N VAL A 18 -22.00 2.63 14.53
CA VAL A 18 -21.81 1.21 14.85
C VAL A 18 -22.67 0.77 16.04
N LYS A 19 -22.73 1.59 17.10
CA LYS A 19 -23.50 1.27 18.32
C LYS A 19 -24.99 1.54 18.17
N ASN A 20 -25.37 2.69 17.64
CA ASN A 20 -26.76 3.16 17.67
C ASN A 20 -27.58 2.71 16.47
N ILE A 21 -26.97 2.56 15.29
CA ILE A 21 -27.66 2.12 14.06
C ILE A 21 -27.50 0.62 13.92
N TYR A 22 -26.26 0.11 13.89
CA TYR A 22 -25.99 -1.32 13.70
C TYR A 22 -26.14 -2.16 14.98
N LYS A 23 -26.36 -1.51 16.14
CA LYS A 23 -26.59 -2.17 17.44
C LYS A 23 -25.45 -3.09 17.89
N ILE A 24 -24.22 -2.84 17.44
CA ILE A 24 -23.03 -3.59 17.82
C ILE A 24 -22.43 -2.94 19.08
N ASN A 25 -22.84 -3.45 20.25
CA ASN A 25 -22.46 -2.88 21.54
C ASN A 25 -21.31 -3.62 22.25
N LYS A 26 -20.86 -4.75 21.69
CA LYS A 26 -19.77 -5.56 22.23
C LYS A 26 -18.63 -5.63 21.23
N SER A 27 -17.41 -5.43 21.71
CA SER A 27 -16.18 -5.63 20.95
C SER A 27 -15.12 -6.26 21.85
N THR A 28 -14.24 -7.05 21.23
CA THR A 28 -13.08 -7.66 21.90
C THR A 28 -11.87 -7.40 21.02
N ILE A 29 -10.71 -7.13 21.65
CA ILE A 29 -9.44 -6.96 20.95
C ILE A 29 -8.66 -8.26 21.11
N THR A 30 -8.26 -8.86 19.99
CA THR A 30 -7.37 -10.02 19.97
C THR A 30 -5.93 -9.55 19.77
N PRO A 31 -4.96 -9.99 20.60
CA PRO A 31 -3.56 -9.64 20.41
C PRO A 31 -2.99 -10.22 19.11
N SER A 32 -1.98 -9.57 18.53
CA SER A 32 -1.30 -10.05 17.33
C SER A 32 -0.45 -11.29 17.62
N ILE A 33 -0.51 -12.28 16.75
CA ILE A 33 0.32 -13.48 16.78
C ILE A 33 1.74 -13.25 16.23
N PHE A 34 1.95 -12.18 15.45
CA PHE A 34 3.19 -11.91 14.72
C PHE A 34 4.20 -11.05 15.50
N GLY A 35 3.99 -10.85 16.79
CA GLY A 35 4.89 -10.09 17.65
C GLY A 35 4.86 -8.57 17.42
N LYS A 36 5.94 -7.88 17.78
CA LYS A 36 6.00 -6.41 17.75
C LYS A 36 6.13 -5.91 16.30
N LYS A 37 5.19 -5.05 15.90
CA LYS A 37 5.19 -4.36 14.60
C LYS A 37 6.44 -3.47 14.45
N ILE A 38 7.23 -3.71 13.42
CA ILE A 38 8.41 -2.88 13.07
C ILE A 38 7.99 -1.89 11.97
N LEU A 39 7.29 -0.82 12.35
CA LEU A 39 6.98 0.30 11.45
C LEU A 39 7.51 1.60 12.07
N ASN A 40 8.39 2.29 11.34
CA ASN A 40 8.93 3.58 11.74
C ASN A 40 8.25 4.72 10.96
N PHE A 41 6.92 4.81 11.05
CA PHE A 41 6.18 5.88 10.40
C PHE A 41 6.37 7.21 11.13
N SER A 42 6.70 8.26 10.37
CA SER A 42 6.86 9.63 10.84
C SER A 42 5.99 10.58 10.02
N LYS A 43 4.98 11.18 10.65
CA LYS A 43 4.08 12.15 10.00
C LYS A 43 4.82 13.33 9.35
N LYS A 44 6.00 13.70 9.87
CA LYS A 44 6.79 14.84 9.33
C LYS A 44 7.56 14.48 8.07
N VAL A 45 7.86 13.21 7.84
CA VAL A 45 8.77 12.75 6.77
C VAL A 45 8.00 11.94 5.72
N ASP A 46 7.09 11.07 6.14
CA ASP A 46 6.35 10.16 5.25
C ASP A 46 5.07 10.78 4.66
N ILE A 47 4.67 11.99 5.08
CA ILE A 47 3.55 12.74 4.48
C ILE A 47 4.14 13.92 3.71
N MET A 48 3.93 13.92 2.39
CA MET A 48 4.38 14.98 1.49
C MET A 48 3.16 15.57 0.79
N ILE A 49 3.11 16.91 0.69
CA ILE A 49 2.09 17.65 -0.06
C ILE A 49 2.83 18.35 -1.19
N GLU A 50 2.52 17.97 -2.43
CA GLU A 50 3.28 18.38 -3.60
C GLU A 50 2.33 18.86 -4.70
N ASN A 51 2.85 19.70 -5.59
CA ASN A 51 2.11 20.17 -6.75
C ASN A 51 1.93 19.06 -7.79
N SER A 52 0.89 19.15 -8.63
CA SER A 52 0.61 18.15 -9.66
C SER A 52 1.78 17.91 -10.63
N ALA A 53 2.60 18.93 -10.89
CA ALA A 53 3.77 18.81 -11.76
C ALA A 53 4.90 17.96 -11.14
N ASP A 54 5.06 18.02 -9.82
CA ASP A 54 6.14 17.36 -9.10
C ASP A 54 5.70 16.02 -8.48
N TYR A 55 4.39 15.78 -8.39
CA TYR A 55 3.79 14.60 -7.77
C TYR A 55 4.44 13.28 -8.22
N PHE A 56 4.59 13.06 -9.53
CA PHE A 56 5.23 11.83 -10.05
C PHE A 56 6.74 11.79 -9.83
N ASN A 57 7.42 12.94 -9.85
CA ASN A 57 8.85 13.02 -9.57
C ASN A 57 9.16 12.64 -8.12
N VAL A 58 8.32 13.09 -7.19
CA VAL A 58 8.45 12.78 -5.77
C VAL A 58 8.20 11.30 -5.49
N ILE A 59 7.17 10.70 -6.11
CA ILE A 59 6.93 9.25 -5.99
C ILE A 59 8.13 8.46 -6.51
N LYS A 60 8.66 8.82 -7.68
CA LYS A 60 9.85 8.15 -8.23
C LYS A 60 11.07 8.27 -7.31
N ARG A 61 11.30 9.46 -6.75
CA ARG A 61 12.38 9.70 -5.78
C ARG A 61 12.24 8.78 -4.58
N GLU A 62 11.04 8.74 -3.99
CA GLU A 62 10.77 7.89 -2.83
C GLU A 62 10.98 6.40 -3.14
N ILE A 63 10.54 5.93 -4.30
CA ILE A 63 10.80 4.55 -4.74
C ILE A 63 12.31 4.28 -4.78
N ASN A 64 13.09 5.15 -5.41
CA ASN A 64 14.55 4.97 -5.52
C ASN A 64 15.24 5.00 -4.16
N ASP A 65 14.87 5.93 -3.28
CA ASP A 65 15.44 6.06 -1.94
C ASP A 65 15.15 4.80 -1.09
N ARG A 66 13.92 4.27 -1.19
CA ARG A 66 13.54 3.04 -0.50
C ARG A 66 14.21 1.80 -1.10
N LEU A 67 14.37 1.75 -2.42
CA LEU A 67 15.06 0.66 -3.12
C LEU A 67 16.55 0.57 -2.77
N ALA A 68 17.24 1.71 -2.67
CA ALA A 68 18.67 1.77 -2.38
C ALA A 68 19.02 1.12 -1.02
N GLY A 69 18.09 1.17 -0.06
CA GLY A 69 18.27 0.57 1.26
C GLY A 69 19.41 1.23 2.05
N THR A 70 19.79 0.63 3.18
CA THR A 70 20.79 1.21 4.10
C THR A 70 22.12 0.44 4.13
N LEU A 71 22.14 -0.84 3.73
CA LEU A 71 23.26 -1.76 3.97
C LEU A 71 23.28 -2.93 2.95
N SER A 72 23.47 -2.64 1.67
CA SER A 72 23.71 -3.64 0.60
C SER A 72 22.55 -4.56 0.20
N ARG A 73 21.37 -4.46 0.84
CA ARG A 73 20.15 -5.20 0.45
C ARG A 73 19.10 -4.23 -0.08
N LYS A 74 18.65 -4.47 -1.31
CA LYS A 74 17.57 -3.70 -1.93
C LYS A 74 16.24 -4.04 -1.24
N ARG A 75 15.42 -3.04 -0.92
CA ARG A 75 14.07 -3.29 -0.40
C ARG A 75 13.11 -3.50 -1.56
N ALA A 76 11.97 -4.16 -1.30
CA ALA A 76 10.84 -4.13 -2.21
C ALA A 76 10.04 -2.83 -2.01
N ALA A 77 9.42 -2.31 -3.06
CA ALA A 77 8.56 -1.14 -3.02
C ALA A 77 7.15 -1.49 -3.53
N LEU A 78 6.18 -1.45 -2.61
CA LEU A 78 4.76 -1.61 -2.90
C LEU A 78 4.11 -0.22 -2.96
N VAL A 79 3.60 0.18 -4.12
CA VAL A 79 3.03 1.52 -4.33
C VAL A 79 1.55 1.40 -4.68
N PHE A 80 0.69 2.06 -3.90
CA PHE A 80 -0.76 1.96 -4.07
C PHE A 80 -1.34 3.27 -4.61
N PHE A 81 -2.07 3.17 -5.72
CA PHE A 81 -2.82 4.27 -6.31
C PHE A 81 -4.31 4.12 -6.02
N GLU A 82 -4.99 5.25 -5.83
CA GLU A 82 -6.42 5.27 -5.51
C GLU A 82 -7.27 4.60 -6.59
N ILE A 83 -6.96 4.87 -7.86
CA ILE A 83 -7.69 4.38 -9.03
C ILE A 83 -6.70 3.95 -10.11
N GLU A 84 -7.15 3.05 -10.98
CA GLU A 84 -6.36 2.51 -12.10
C GLU A 84 -5.86 3.60 -13.06
N LYS A 85 -6.68 4.62 -13.34
CA LYS A 85 -6.29 5.74 -14.20
C LYS A 85 -5.00 6.42 -13.70
N LYS A 86 -4.91 6.72 -12.40
CA LYS A 86 -3.72 7.36 -11.81
C LYS A 86 -2.49 6.45 -11.85
N LEU A 87 -2.68 5.15 -11.69
CA LEU A 87 -1.61 4.17 -11.82
C LEU A 87 -1.07 4.16 -13.25
N LYS A 88 -1.96 4.06 -14.25
CA LYS A 88 -1.58 4.06 -15.67
C LYS A 88 -0.91 5.38 -16.07
N GLU A 89 -1.44 6.53 -15.64
CA GLU A 89 -0.81 7.85 -15.85
C GLU A 89 0.61 7.93 -15.27
N PHE A 90 0.83 7.39 -14.07
CA PHE A 90 2.16 7.34 -13.48
C PHE A 90 3.09 6.38 -14.25
N TYR A 91 2.61 5.18 -14.55
CA TYR A 91 3.36 4.15 -15.27
C TYR A 91 3.80 4.67 -16.64
N GLU A 92 2.92 5.33 -17.39
CA GLU A 92 3.18 5.89 -18.72
C GLU A 92 3.94 7.21 -18.71
N SER A 93 4.19 7.80 -17.53
CA SER A 93 4.86 9.09 -17.43
C SER A 93 6.32 9.03 -17.92
N LYS A 94 6.76 10.09 -18.61
CA LYS A 94 8.17 10.24 -19.04
C LYS A 94 9.17 10.14 -17.88
N THR A 95 8.74 10.58 -16.69
CA THR A 95 9.51 10.48 -15.46
C THR A 95 9.83 9.02 -15.12
N PHE A 96 8.89 8.11 -15.34
CA PHE A 96 8.99 6.71 -14.92
C PHE A 96 9.53 5.78 -16.00
N GLU A 97 9.59 6.22 -17.27
CA GLU A 97 10.15 5.46 -18.42
C GLU A 97 11.41 4.64 -18.10
N PRO A 98 12.46 5.18 -17.47
CA PRO A 98 13.70 4.44 -17.24
C PRO A 98 13.56 3.24 -16.29
N MET A 99 12.46 3.15 -15.55
CA MET A 99 12.22 2.11 -14.54
C MET A 99 11.19 1.08 -14.99
N LYS A 100 10.47 1.32 -16.10
CA LYS A 100 9.36 0.47 -16.58
C LYS A 100 9.75 -0.99 -16.72
N GLU A 101 10.94 -1.28 -17.25
CA GLU A 101 11.40 -2.67 -17.47
C GLU A 101 11.53 -3.49 -16.18
N SER A 102 11.70 -2.81 -15.03
CA SER A 102 11.89 -3.44 -13.72
C SER A 102 10.66 -3.40 -12.83
N VAL A 103 9.53 -2.89 -13.34
CA VAL A 103 8.33 -2.62 -12.56
C VAL A 103 7.18 -3.49 -13.03
N ALA A 104 6.53 -4.15 -12.08
CA ALA A 104 5.26 -4.79 -12.33
C ALA A 104 4.11 -3.86 -11.90
N TYR A 105 2.94 -4.01 -12.52
CA TYR A 105 1.73 -3.38 -12.00
C TYR A 105 0.58 -4.39 -11.97
N LEU A 106 -0.35 -4.19 -11.04
CA LEU A 106 -1.51 -5.03 -10.86
C LEU A 106 -2.77 -4.17 -10.73
N THR A 107 -3.70 -4.39 -11.65
CA THR A 107 -5.03 -3.77 -11.67
C THR A 107 -6.10 -4.84 -11.49
N GLU A 108 -7.35 -4.41 -11.27
CA GLU A 108 -8.45 -5.34 -11.00
C GLU A 108 -8.78 -6.26 -12.19
N GLU A 109 -8.42 -5.82 -13.39
CA GLU A 109 -8.62 -6.51 -14.67
C GLU A 109 -7.75 -7.78 -14.81
N ALA A 110 -6.69 -7.92 -14.00
CA ALA A 110 -5.81 -9.08 -14.05
C ALA A 110 -6.54 -10.39 -13.66
N SER A 111 -6.13 -11.49 -14.28
CA SER A 111 -6.63 -12.83 -13.95
C SER A 111 -6.21 -13.25 -12.53
N LEU A 112 -6.89 -14.25 -11.97
CA LEU A 112 -6.55 -14.78 -10.64
C LEU A 112 -5.11 -15.32 -10.58
N VAL A 113 -4.67 -16.00 -11.63
CA VAL A 113 -3.31 -16.56 -11.72
C VAL A 113 -2.25 -15.46 -11.76
N GLU A 114 -2.47 -14.42 -12.57
CA GLU A 114 -1.56 -13.27 -12.63
C GLU A 114 -1.49 -12.53 -11.30
N LYS A 115 -2.64 -12.36 -10.64
CA LYS A 115 -2.72 -11.75 -9.30
C LYS A 115 -1.83 -12.49 -8.31
N GLU A 116 -1.96 -13.81 -8.20
CA GLU A 116 -1.17 -14.62 -7.28
C GLU A 116 0.34 -14.52 -7.57
N ILE A 117 0.74 -14.65 -8.84
CA ILE A 117 2.15 -14.56 -9.24
C ILE A 117 2.74 -13.19 -8.91
N LEU A 118 2.00 -12.11 -9.19
CA LEU A 118 2.46 -10.75 -8.95
C LEU A 118 2.51 -10.41 -7.46
N ILE A 119 1.54 -10.86 -6.67
CA ILE A 119 1.54 -10.66 -5.20
C ILE A 119 2.72 -11.41 -4.56
N GLN A 120 2.95 -12.66 -4.94
CA GLN A 120 4.10 -13.45 -4.44
C GLN A 120 5.44 -12.86 -4.89
N GLY A 121 5.50 -12.28 -6.09
CA GLY A 121 6.69 -11.63 -6.61
C GLY A 121 6.98 -10.27 -5.99
N ALA A 122 5.96 -9.57 -5.49
CA ALA A 122 6.04 -8.16 -5.10
C ALA A 122 6.95 -7.88 -3.89
N THR A 123 7.20 -8.88 -3.04
CA THR A 123 8.07 -8.78 -1.86
C THR A 123 9.53 -9.10 -2.15
N ARG A 124 9.87 -9.52 -3.38
CA ARG A 124 11.24 -9.86 -3.77
C ARG A 124 12.17 -8.64 -3.63
N SER A 125 13.39 -8.89 -3.15
CA SER A 125 14.41 -7.84 -2.96
C SER A 125 14.63 -7.04 -4.26
N GLY A 126 14.38 -5.73 -4.19
CA GLY A 126 14.55 -4.81 -5.32
C GLY A 126 13.36 -4.74 -6.29
N GLN A 127 12.29 -5.49 -6.03
CA GLN A 127 11.07 -5.45 -6.85
C GLN A 127 10.30 -4.15 -6.58
N ILE A 128 9.80 -3.53 -7.64
CA ILE A 128 8.79 -2.48 -7.56
C ILE A 128 7.50 -3.05 -8.12
N THR A 129 6.42 -2.93 -7.35
CA THR A 129 5.08 -3.30 -7.82
C THR A 129 4.08 -2.20 -7.53
N LEU A 130 3.37 -1.76 -8.58
CA LEU A 130 2.31 -0.77 -8.51
C LEU A 130 0.96 -1.48 -8.38
N PHE A 131 0.09 -0.99 -7.51
CA PHE A 131 -1.21 -1.58 -7.24
C PHE A 131 -2.30 -0.53 -7.27
N THR A 132 -3.52 -0.93 -7.59
CA THR A 132 -4.70 -0.16 -7.19
C THR A 132 -4.99 -0.39 -5.70
N LYS A 133 -5.68 0.57 -5.07
CA LYS A 133 -6.04 0.56 -3.64
C LYS A 133 -6.70 -0.74 -3.18
N ASN A 134 -7.42 -1.42 -4.06
CA ASN A 134 -8.18 -2.62 -3.72
C ASN A 134 -7.28 -3.79 -3.34
N PHE A 135 -6.04 -3.85 -3.86
CA PHE A 135 -5.03 -4.83 -3.43
C PHE A 135 -4.34 -4.45 -2.10
N GLY A 136 -4.59 -3.26 -1.56
CA GLY A 136 -4.08 -2.87 -0.24
C GLY A 136 -4.91 -3.42 0.93
N ARG A 137 -6.01 -4.14 0.66
CA ARG A 137 -6.92 -4.69 1.66
C ARG A 137 -7.20 -6.16 1.38
N GLY A 138 -7.09 -7.01 2.40
CA GLY A 138 -7.37 -8.44 2.27
C GLY A 138 -6.40 -9.21 1.36
N THR A 139 -5.26 -8.60 1.01
CA THR A 139 -4.18 -9.24 0.26
C THR A 139 -2.98 -9.40 1.17
N ASP A 140 -2.48 -10.62 1.30
CA ASP A 140 -1.32 -10.94 2.11
C ASP A 140 -0.05 -10.96 1.25
N PHE A 141 0.91 -10.13 1.65
CA PHE A 141 2.22 -10.05 1.01
C PHE A 141 3.24 -10.81 1.87
N LEU A 142 3.58 -12.02 1.44
CA LEU A 142 4.55 -12.87 2.15
C LEU A 142 5.96 -12.58 1.61
N SER A 143 6.91 -12.36 2.52
CA SER A 143 8.33 -12.13 2.21
C SER A 143 9.21 -13.23 2.77
#